data_AF-A0A2C6C6D0-F1
#
_entry.id   AF-A0A2C6C6D0-F1
#
_cell.length_a   1.000
_cell.length_b   1.000
_cell.length_c   1.000
_cell.angle_alpha   90.00
_cell.angle_beta   90.00
_cell.angle_gamma   90.00
#
_symmetry.space_group_name_H-M   'P 1'
#
loop_
_entity.id
_entity.type
_entity.pdbx_description
1 polymer ?
#
loop_
_entity_poly.entity_id
_entity_poly.type
_entity_poly.pdbx_seq_one_letter_code
_entity_poly.pdbx_strand_id
1 'polypeptide(L)'
;KELTVLKKEKEWLKDVDKFSLQNSLKDLDKAYKNFFSGKDYPKFKSKKDNRKSYRTNFTNNNIEFLDKWIKVPKLGKLKIRDKIKPQGRIISATITQALSGKYYISVQT
;
A
#
# COMPACT_ATOMS: atom_id res chain seq x y z
N LYS A 1 -4.52 -19.65 -1.74
CA LYS A 1 -5.86 -19.96 -1.19
C LYS A 1 -5.95 -19.74 0.32
N GLU A 2 -4.83 -19.71 1.04
CA GLU A 2 -4.79 -19.52 2.51
C GLU A 2 -5.30 -18.18 3.01
N LEU A 3 -5.08 -17.08 2.27
CA LEU A 3 -5.55 -15.75 2.72
C LEU A 3 -7.07 -15.69 2.92
N THR A 4 -7.84 -16.45 2.14
CA THR A 4 -9.29 -16.51 2.25
C THR A 4 -9.73 -17.25 3.52
N VAL A 5 -8.97 -18.27 3.93
CA VAL A 5 -9.22 -19.03 5.17
C VAL A 5 -8.84 -18.18 6.39
N LEU A 6 -7.67 -17.54 6.35
CA LEU A 6 -7.19 -16.65 7.42
C LEU A 6 -8.14 -15.47 7.69
N LYS A 7 -8.79 -14.94 6.64
CA LYS A 7 -9.80 -13.88 6.81
C LYS A 7 -11.07 -14.37 7.51
N LYS A 8 -11.38 -15.66 7.47
CA LYS A 8 -12.51 -16.24 8.21
C LYS A 8 -12.17 -16.41 9.69
N GLU A 9 -10.93 -16.82 9.99
CA GLU A 9 -10.45 -17.00 11.37
C GLU A 9 -10.15 -15.68 12.08
N LYS A 10 -9.60 -14.70 11.36
CA LYS A 10 -9.17 -13.41 11.90
C LYS A 10 -9.98 -12.29 11.26
N GLU A 11 -11.09 -11.93 11.90
CA GLU A 11 -12.02 -10.92 11.35
C GLU A 11 -11.38 -9.55 11.14
N TRP A 12 -10.43 -9.16 11.98
CA TRP A 12 -9.71 -7.89 11.83
C TRP A 12 -8.95 -7.77 10.49
N LEU A 13 -8.65 -8.88 9.80
CA LEU A 13 -8.05 -8.86 8.46
C LEU A 13 -9.05 -8.39 7.37
N LYS A 14 -10.35 -8.37 7.66
CA LYS A 14 -11.39 -7.82 6.78
C LYS A 14 -11.48 -6.30 6.87
N ASP A 15 -11.04 -5.72 7.98
CA ASP A 15 -11.07 -4.27 8.21
C ASP A 15 -10.04 -3.55 7.35
N VAL A 16 -8.88 -4.19 7.17
CA VAL A 16 -7.76 -3.66 6.37
C VAL A 16 -8.05 -3.75 4.87
N ASP A 17 -7.45 -2.85 4.09
CA ASP A 17 -7.54 -2.91 2.62
C ASP A 17 -6.99 -4.24 2.09
N LYS A 18 -7.73 -4.87 1.17
CA LYS A 18 -7.34 -6.14 0.56
C LYS A 18 -5.99 -6.07 -0.15
N PHE A 19 -5.64 -4.91 -0.72
CA PHE A 19 -4.37 -4.76 -1.43
C PHE A 19 -3.17 -4.72 -0.49
N SER A 20 -3.31 -4.26 0.75
CA SER A 20 -2.21 -4.31 1.73
C SER A 20 -1.69 -5.74 1.93
N LEU A 21 -2.61 -6.69 2.12
CA LEU A 21 -2.31 -8.09 2.37
C LEU A 21 -1.74 -8.76 1.11
N GLN A 22 -2.36 -8.51 -0.04
CA GLN A 22 -1.89 -9.06 -1.32
C GLN A 22 -0.51 -8.52 -1.71
N ASN A 23 -0.28 -7.22 -1.51
CA ASN A 23 1.00 -6.59 -1.80
C ASN A 23 2.10 -7.13 -0.89
N SER A 24 1.80 -7.39 0.38
CA SER A 24 2.77 -8.01 1.31
C SER A 24 3.22 -9.40 0.82
N LEU A 25 2.30 -10.21 0.31
CA LEU A 25 2.63 -11.53 -0.28
C LEU A 25 3.44 -11.39 -1.57
N LYS A 26 3.11 -10.42 -2.44
CA LYS A 26 3.87 -10.16 -3.67
C LYS A 26 5.29 -9.68 -3.38
N ASP A 27 5.44 -8.82 -2.37
CA ASP A 27 6.75 -8.31 -1.97
C ASP A 27 7.61 -9.45 -1.40
N LEU A 28 7.00 -10.39 -0.65
CA LEU A 28 7.66 -11.62 -0.18
C LEU A 28 8.11 -12.52 -1.34
N ASP A 29 7.22 -12.84 -2.28
CA ASP A 29 7.52 -13.64 -3.47
C ASP A 29 8.66 -13.03 -4.29
N LYS A 30 8.60 -11.71 -4.51
CA LYS A 30 9.66 -10.97 -5.20
C LYS A 30 10.99 -11.02 -4.45
N ALA A 31 10.98 -10.92 -3.12
CA ALA A 31 12.19 -10.99 -2.31
C ALA A 31 12.87 -12.36 -2.43
N TYR A 32 12.11 -13.46 -2.34
CA TYR A 32 12.65 -14.80 -2.52
C TYR A 32 13.13 -15.06 -3.95
N LYS A 33 12.40 -14.62 -4.98
CA LYS A 33 12.87 -14.71 -6.37
C LYS A 33 14.21 -13.99 -6.56
N ASN A 34 14.36 -12.79 -5.98
CA ASN A 34 15.61 -12.05 -6.01
C ASN A 34 16.74 -12.81 -5.30
N PHE A 35 16.47 -13.37 -4.13
CA PHE A 35 17.42 -14.17 -3.37
C PHE A 35 17.93 -15.38 -4.19
N PHE A 36 17.03 -16.17 -4.77
CA PHE A 36 17.42 -17.31 -5.62
C PHE A 36 18.08 -16.90 -6.93
N SER A 37 17.90 -15.67 -7.40
CA SER A 37 18.63 -15.10 -8.55
C SER A 37 20.06 -14.62 -8.22
N GLY A 38 20.56 -14.86 -6.99
CA GLY A 38 21.90 -14.50 -6.57
C GLY A 38 22.04 -13.10 -5.96
N LYS A 39 20.93 -12.47 -5.56
CA LYS A 39 20.96 -11.20 -4.80
C LYS A 39 20.95 -11.46 -3.29
N ASP A 40 20.72 -10.42 -2.52
CA ASP A 40 20.63 -10.48 -1.06
C ASP A 40 19.48 -11.33 -0.52
N TYR A 41 19.66 -11.80 0.72
CA TYR A 41 18.63 -12.47 1.51
C TYR A 41 17.42 -11.57 1.77
N PRO A 42 16.18 -12.11 1.75
CA PRO A 42 14.99 -11.37 2.11
C PRO A 42 15.09 -10.83 3.54
N LYS A 43 14.79 -9.54 3.73
CA LYS A 43 14.76 -8.90 5.05
C LYS A 43 13.33 -8.67 5.48
N PHE A 44 12.98 -9.18 6.66
CA PHE A 44 11.68 -8.91 7.28
C PHE A 44 11.62 -7.47 7.79
N LYS A 45 10.42 -6.88 7.78
CA LYS A 45 10.21 -5.56 8.39
C LYS A 45 10.49 -5.63 9.89
N SER A 46 11.32 -4.71 10.37
CA SER A 46 11.62 -4.57 11.80
C SER A 46 10.65 -3.59 12.45
N LYS A 47 10.25 -3.83 13.70
CA LYS A 47 9.49 -2.86 14.51
C LYS A 47 10.28 -1.57 14.77
N LYS A 48 11.61 -1.63 14.71
CA LYS A 48 12.51 -0.47 14.87
C LYS A 48 12.58 0.40 13.60
N ASP A 49 12.05 -0.09 12.47
CA ASP A 49 12.01 0.71 11.25
C ASP A 49 10.88 1.75 11.37
N ASN A 50 11.29 3.01 11.32
CA ASN A 50 10.38 4.14 11.43
C ASN A 50 9.72 4.52 10.10
N ARG A 51 10.11 3.87 8.99
CA ARG A 51 9.47 4.09 7.67
C ARG A 51 8.29 3.15 7.49
N LYS A 52 7.09 3.66 7.76
CA LYS A 52 5.84 2.92 7.55
C LYS A 52 5.25 3.31 6.21
N SER A 53 5.04 2.34 5.34
CA SER A 53 4.41 2.54 4.04
C SER A 53 3.31 1.53 3.77
N TYR A 54 2.29 1.99 3.06
CA TYR A 54 1.12 1.24 2.66
C TYR A 54 0.84 1.51 1.17
N ARG A 55 0.77 0.44 0.38
CA ARG A 55 0.51 0.49 -1.06
C ARG A 55 -0.86 -0.10 -1.36
N THR A 56 -1.66 0.64 -2.12
CA THR A 56 -2.93 0.18 -2.65
C THR A 56 -2.96 0.34 -4.17
N ASN A 57 -3.65 -0.57 -4.85
CA ASN A 57 -3.67 -0.61 -6.32
C ASN A 57 -5.04 -0.14 -6.81
N PHE A 58 -5.06 0.51 -7.98
CA PHE A 58 -6.30 0.96 -8.58
C PHE A 58 -7.13 -0.23 -9.06
N THR A 59 -8.39 -0.30 -8.64
CA THR A 59 -9.37 -1.26 -9.12
C THR A 59 -10.76 -0.67 -8.94
N ASN A 60 -11.54 -0.61 -10.02
CA ASN A 60 -12.94 -0.14 -10.04
C ASN A 60 -13.17 1.16 -9.23
N ASN A 61 -12.37 2.21 -9.49
CA ASN A 61 -12.50 3.54 -8.86
C ASN A 61 -12.39 3.55 -7.32
N ASN A 62 -11.63 2.61 -6.75
CA ASN A 62 -11.31 2.63 -5.32
C ASN A 62 -10.38 3.79 -4.91
N ILE A 63 -9.50 4.22 -5.82
CA ILE A 63 -8.59 5.35 -5.64
C ILE A 63 -9.04 6.43 -6.61
N GLU A 64 -9.33 7.62 -6.08
CA GLU A 64 -9.84 8.73 -6.86
C GLU A 64 -9.25 10.04 -6.35
N PHE A 65 -8.72 10.84 -7.28
CA PHE A 65 -8.21 12.17 -6.96
C PHE A 65 -9.33 13.20 -7.13
N LEU A 66 -9.70 13.85 -6.03
CA LEU A 66 -10.78 14.83 -5.90
C LEU A 66 -10.18 16.19 -5.51
N ASP A 67 -9.31 16.71 -6.37
CA ASP A 67 -8.60 18.00 -6.24
C ASP A 67 -7.84 18.20 -4.92
N LYS A 68 -8.54 18.63 -3.87
CA LYS A 68 -7.98 18.81 -2.51
C LYS A 68 -8.06 17.53 -1.67
N TRP A 69 -8.62 16.47 -2.23
CA TRP A 69 -8.87 15.21 -1.53
C TRP A 69 -8.41 14.03 -2.37
N ILE A 70 -8.01 12.96 -1.72
CA ILE A 70 -7.83 11.66 -2.36
C ILE A 70 -8.67 10.63 -1.63
N LYS A 71 -9.46 9.90 -2.39
CA LYS A 71 -10.18 8.75 -1.91
C LYS A 71 -9.25 7.55 -1.91
N VAL A 72 -9.16 6.87 -0.78
CA VAL A 72 -8.36 5.66 -0.60
C VAL A 72 -9.27 4.58 0.00
N PRO A 73 -9.14 3.30 -0.41
CA PRO A 73 -9.92 2.22 0.17
C PRO A 73 -9.72 2.14 1.70
N LYS A 74 -10.82 1.89 2.41
CA LYS A 74 -10.95 1.78 3.88
C LYS A 74 -10.64 3.05 4.69
N LEU A 75 -9.71 3.88 4.24
CA LEU A 75 -9.34 5.15 4.90
C LEU A 75 -10.26 6.32 4.50
N GLY A 76 -11.02 6.20 3.41
CA GLY A 76 -11.98 7.22 2.99
C GLY A 76 -11.31 8.38 2.25
N LYS A 77 -11.81 9.60 2.46
CA LYS A 77 -11.31 10.82 1.81
C LYS A 77 -10.24 11.48 2.67
N LEU A 78 -9.03 11.56 2.15
CA LEU A 78 -7.89 12.20 2.80
C LEU A 78 -7.64 13.58 2.20
N LYS A 79 -7.48 14.61 3.04
CA LYS A 79 -7.17 15.96 2.59
C LYS A 79 -5.71 16.06 2.18
N ILE A 80 -5.44 16.50 0.96
CA ILE A 80 -4.09 16.75 0.46
C ILE A 80 -3.85 18.26 0.47
N ARG A 81 -2.62 18.66 0.83
CA ARG A 81 -2.15 20.05 0.70
C ARG A 81 -1.64 20.38 -0.70
N ASP A 82 -1.30 19.35 -1.47
CA ASP A 82 -0.66 19.49 -2.75
C ASP A 82 -1.66 19.93 -3.84
N LYS A 83 -1.17 20.67 -4.82
CA LYS A 83 -1.99 21.22 -5.92
C LYS A 83 -1.84 20.43 -7.22
N ILE A 84 -0.88 19.50 -7.27
CA ILE A 84 -0.55 18.75 -8.48
C ILE A 84 -1.58 17.64 -8.66
N LYS A 85 -2.41 17.78 -9.70
CA LYS A 85 -3.28 16.70 -10.15
C LYS A 85 -2.42 15.69 -10.93
N PRO A 86 -2.44 14.40 -10.58
CA PRO A 86 -1.75 13.39 -11.37
C PRO A 86 -2.33 13.38 -12.79
N GLN A 87 -1.46 13.52 -13.80
CA GLN A 87 -1.85 13.43 -15.21
C GLN A 87 -1.83 11.97 -15.65
N GLY A 88 -2.96 11.49 -16.17
CA GLY A 88 -3.10 10.12 -16.66
C GLY A 88 -3.95 9.21 -15.76
N ARG A 89 -3.93 7.92 -16.05
CA ARG A 89 -4.75 6.92 -15.36
C ARG A 89 -4.02 6.41 -14.11
N ILE A 90 -4.62 6.58 -12.94
CA ILE A 90 -4.04 6.07 -11.69
C ILE A 90 -3.89 4.54 -11.75
N ILE A 91 -2.66 4.05 -11.53
CA ILE A 91 -2.30 2.63 -11.44
C ILE A 91 -2.24 2.20 -9.98
N SER A 92 -1.56 2.97 -9.13
CA SER A 92 -1.41 2.67 -7.71
C SER A 92 -1.18 3.92 -6.87
N ALA A 93 -1.40 3.81 -5.57
CA ALA A 93 -1.08 4.85 -4.61
C ALA A 93 -0.33 4.25 -3.42
N THR A 94 0.75 4.93 -3.00
CA THR A 94 1.56 4.55 -1.85
C THR A 94 1.55 5.67 -0.82
N ILE A 95 0.99 5.40 0.35
CA ILE A 95 1.03 6.31 1.49
C ILE A 95 2.25 5.96 2.34
N THR A 96 3.11 6.93 2.60
CA THR A 96 4.32 6.75 3.40
C THR A 96 4.32 7.74 4.56
N GLN A 97 4.59 7.24 5.76
CA GLN A 97 4.85 8.04 6.95
C GLN A 97 6.35 8.28 7.07
N ALA A 98 6.75 9.55 7.10
CA ALA A 98 8.12 9.95 7.39
C ALA A 98 8.38 9.97 8.91
N LEU A 99 9.66 9.95 9.28
CA LEU A 99 10.14 10.08 10.66
C LEU A 99 9.58 11.33 11.38
N SER A 100 9.30 12.40 10.64
CA SER A 100 8.71 13.63 11.16
C SER A 100 7.21 13.54 11.49
N GLY A 101 6.60 12.36 11.33
CA GLY A 101 5.16 12.16 11.50
C GLY A 101 4.31 12.66 10.32
N LYS A 102 4.93 13.29 9.32
CA LYS A 102 4.26 13.74 8.09
C LYS A 102 3.93 12.54 7.19
N TYR A 103 2.74 12.58 6.58
CA TYR A 103 2.30 11.60 5.60
C TYR A 103 2.44 12.16 4.19
N TYR A 104 2.93 11.32 3.29
CA TYR A 104 3.10 11.61 1.87
C TYR A 104 2.37 10.54 1.05
N ILE A 105 1.81 10.96 -0.07
CA ILE A 105 1.11 10.06 -0.99
C ILE A 105 1.82 10.15 -2.32
N SER A 106 2.38 9.04 -2.76
CA SER A 106 2.93 8.87 -4.10
C SER A 106 1.88 8.17 -4.96
N VAL A 107 1.42 8.86 -6.01
CA VAL A 107 0.47 8.30 -6.98
C VAL A 107 1.25 7.92 -8.22
N GLN A 108 1.10 6.66 -8.63
CA GLN A 108 1.63 6.17 -9.89
C GLN A 108 0.51 6.23 -10.92
N THR A 109 0.72 7.04 -11.98
CA THR A 109 -0.12 7.10 -13.18
C THR A 109 0.43 6.25 -14.31
#